data_AF-A0AAE9SGM4-F1
#
_entry.id   AF-A0AAE9SGM4-F1
#
_cell.length_a   1.000
_cell.length_b   1.000
_cell.length_c   1.000
_cell.angle_alpha   90.00
_cell.angle_beta   90.00
_cell.angle_gamma   90.00
#
_symmetry.space_group_name_H-M   'P 1'
#
loop_
_entity.id
_entity.type
_entity.pdbx_description
1 polymer ?
#
loop_
_entity_poly.entity_id
_entity_poly.type
_entity_poly.pdbx_seq_one_letter_code
_entity_poly.pdbx_strand_id
1 'polypeptide(L)'
;MSILSGVLVTRVTHGYGVSRKSGSPVPYDFAQVEYLAPANNVNKPECNITSWGYEVRQLALRNDAATIKELSDCPKLVAVDLVLEADPSNPTRNVVVAFQATKKPL
;
A
#
# COMPACT_ATOMS: atom_id res chain seq x y z
N MET A 1 -5.34 -0.87 -15.81
CA MET A 1 -4.07 -0.65 -15.08
C MET A 1 -3.98 0.83 -14.76
N SER A 2 -3.75 1.19 -13.49
CA SER A 2 -3.62 2.56 -12.99
C SER A 2 -2.22 2.75 -12.40
N ILE A 3 -1.75 4.00 -12.29
CA ILE A 3 -0.42 4.31 -11.74
C ILE A 3 -0.59 5.30 -10.59
N LEU A 4 -0.01 4.97 -9.44
CA LEU A 4 0.18 5.91 -8.34
C LEU A 4 1.63 6.42 -8.40
N SER A 5 1.80 7.63 -8.93
CA SER A 5 3.13 8.16 -9.25
C SER A 5 3.81 8.88 -8.09
N GLY A 6 5.15 8.82 -8.08
CA GLY A 6 6.01 9.68 -7.26
C GLY A 6 5.85 9.45 -5.76
N VAL A 7 5.54 8.23 -5.33
CA VAL A 7 5.36 7.90 -3.91
C VAL A 7 6.65 7.40 -3.30
N LEU A 8 6.79 7.63 -1.99
CA LEU A 8 7.88 7.11 -1.19
C LEU A 8 7.41 5.88 -0.43
N VAL A 9 7.84 4.70 -0.87
CA VAL A 9 7.53 3.43 -0.18
C VAL A 9 8.33 3.35 1.12
N THR A 10 7.65 3.05 2.22
CA THR A 10 8.26 2.93 3.55
C THR A 10 8.49 1.47 3.92
N ARG A 11 7.52 0.60 3.62
CA ARG A 11 7.53 -0.81 4.02
C ARG A 11 6.75 -1.67 3.04
N VAL A 12 7.21 -2.90 2.86
CA VAL A 12 6.45 -3.98 2.22
C VAL A 12 6.35 -5.11 3.24
N THR A 13 5.15 -5.64 3.43
CA THR A 13 4.88 -6.69 4.41
C THR A 13 4.17 -7.85 3.71
N HIS A 14 4.68 -9.06 3.89
CA HIS A 14 3.97 -10.31 3.62
C HIS A 14 3.79 -11.04 4.95
N GLY A 15 2.55 -11.30 5.32
CA GLY A 15 2.20 -11.94 6.57
C GLY A 15 1.28 -13.12 6.32
N TYR A 16 1.71 -14.30 6.74
CA TYR A 16 0.91 -15.51 6.67
C TYR A 16 0.98 -16.26 8.01
N GLY A 17 -0.05 -17.04 8.31
CA GLY A 17 -0.12 -17.79 9.55
C GLY A 17 -1.54 -18.14 9.96
N VAL A 18 -1.71 -18.45 11.25
CA VAL A 18 -3.01 -18.82 11.83
C VAL A 18 -3.26 -17.99 13.08
N SER A 19 -4.26 -17.13 13.03
CA SER A 19 -4.72 -16.37 14.19
C SER A 19 -5.47 -17.28 15.16
N ARG A 20 -5.10 -17.26 16.43
CA ARG A 20 -5.78 -17.98 17.53
C ARG A 20 -6.52 -17.05 18.48
N LYS A 21 -6.61 -15.76 18.17
CA LYS A 21 -7.17 -14.72 19.06
C LYS A 21 -8.66 -14.92 19.35
N SER A 22 -9.40 -15.55 18.43
CA SER A 22 -10.85 -15.75 18.51
C SER A 22 -11.27 -17.14 19.01
N GLY A 23 -10.37 -17.94 19.59
CA GLY A 23 -10.65 -19.31 20.03
C GLY A 23 -10.71 -20.35 18.90
N SER A 24 -11.21 -19.96 17.72
CA SER A 24 -11.10 -20.76 16.49
C SER A 24 -9.88 -20.33 15.67
N PRO A 25 -9.02 -21.27 15.21
CA PRO A 25 -7.91 -20.98 14.32
C PRO A 25 -8.38 -20.40 12.96
N VAL A 26 -7.98 -19.17 12.64
CA VAL A 26 -8.29 -18.52 11.35
C VAL A 26 -7.00 -18.33 10.56
N PRO A 27 -6.79 -19.06 9.44
CA PRO A 27 -5.65 -18.82 8.58
C PRO A 27 -5.74 -17.43 7.95
N TYR A 28 -4.60 -16.76 7.84
CA TYR A 28 -4.47 -15.51 7.11
C TYR A 28 -3.25 -15.58 6.20
N ASP A 29 -3.36 -14.92 5.06
CA ASP A 29 -2.27 -14.69 4.13
C ASP A 29 -2.55 -13.34 3.45
N PHE A 30 -1.70 -12.35 3.70
CA PHE A 30 -1.85 -11.02 3.13
C PHE A 30 -0.51 -10.43 2.76
N ALA A 31 -0.54 -9.57 1.75
CA ALA A 31 0.59 -8.75 1.39
C ALA A 31 0.15 -7.29 1.23
N GLN A 32 1.00 -6.36 1.66
CA GLN A 32 0.72 -4.92 1.64
C GLN A 32 1.97 -4.09 1.42
N VAL A 33 1.79 -2.90 0.85
CA VAL A 33 2.80 -1.86 0.76
C VAL A 33 2.34 -0.62 1.49
N GLU A 34 3.26 0.01 2.19
CA GLU A 34 3.06 1.27 2.88
C GLU A 34 3.87 2.38 2.22
N TYR A 35 3.29 3.55 2.10
CA TYR A 35 3.90 4.71 1.45
C TYR A 35 3.51 6.00 2.16
N LEU A 36 4.33 7.03 1.97
CA LEU A 36 4.03 8.37 2.49
C LEU A 36 3.05 9.09 1.57
N ALA A 37 1.95 9.56 2.15
CA ALA A 37 1.01 10.47 1.51
C ALA A 37 0.94 11.78 2.29
N PRO A 38 0.59 12.91 1.68
CA PRO A 38 0.30 14.14 2.41
C PRO A 38 -0.71 13.87 3.53
N ALA A 39 -0.45 14.40 4.73
CA ALA A 39 -1.33 14.21 5.86
C ALA A 39 -2.75 14.72 5.56
N ASN A 40 -3.78 13.96 5.96
CA ASN A 40 -5.16 14.37 5.74
C ASN A 40 -5.54 15.56 6.64
N ASN A 41 -6.36 16.44 6.07
CA ASN A 41 -7.05 17.49 6.79
C ASN A 41 -8.53 17.13 6.94
N VAL A 42 -9.11 17.49 8.08
CA VAL A 42 -10.56 17.42 8.29
C VAL A 42 -11.10 18.83 8.19
N ASN A 43 -12.02 19.06 7.26
CA ASN A 43 -12.69 20.35 7.11
C ASN A 43 -14.20 20.13 7.10
N LYS A 44 -14.81 20.27 8.27
CA LYS A 44 -16.26 20.11 8.49
C LYS A 44 -16.78 21.34 9.23
N PRO A 45 -18.07 21.69 9.09
CA PRO A 45 -18.64 22.87 9.76
C PRO A 45 -18.40 22.91 11.27
N GLU A 46 -18.39 21.74 11.92
CA GLU A 46 -18.23 21.59 13.37
C GLU A 46 -16.80 21.22 13.81
N CYS A 47 -15.90 20.91 12.87
CA CYS A 47 -14.57 20.41 13.19
C CYS A 47 -13.57 20.65 12.06
N ASN A 48 -12.52 21.40 12.38
CA ASN A 48 -11.41 21.68 11.49
C ASN A 48 -10.11 21.16 12.11
N ILE A 49 -9.43 20.27 11.40
CA ILE A 49 -8.13 19.72 11.77
C ILE A 49 -7.17 19.96 10.61
N THR A 50 -6.07 20.64 10.90
CA THR A 50 -4.97 20.87 9.96
C THR A 50 -3.77 20.05 10.39
N SER A 51 -3.33 19.17 9.50
CA SER A 51 -2.15 18.33 9.65
C SER A 51 -1.09 18.79 8.66
N TRP A 52 0.17 18.84 9.10
CA TRP A 52 1.31 19.19 8.24
C TRP A 52 2.26 17.98 8.12
N GLY A 53 2.88 17.83 6.95
CA GLY A 53 3.79 16.72 6.66
C GLY A 53 3.09 15.54 6.00
N TYR A 54 3.46 14.32 6.41
CA TYR A 54 3.06 13.07 5.76
C TYR A 54 2.44 12.09 6.75
N GLU A 55 1.52 11.28 6.26
CA GLU A 55 0.97 10.11 6.94
C GLU A 55 1.35 8.83 6.19
N VAL A 56 1.44 7.71 6.91
CA VAL A 56 1.62 6.41 6.29
C VAL A 56 0.28 5.90 5.79
N ARG A 57 0.18 5.67 4.48
CA ARG A 57 -0.95 4.97 3.87
C ARG A 57 -0.55 3.57 3.47
N GLN A 58 -1.54 2.68 3.47
CA GLN A 58 -1.37 1.28 3.15
C GLN A 58 -2.20 0.92 1.91
N LEU A 59 -1.61 0.14 1.01
CA LEU A 59 -2.29 -0.49 -0.12
C LEU A 59 -2.08 -2.00 -0.05
N ALA A 60 -3.11 -2.75 -0.45
CA ALA A 60 -2.97 -4.18 -0.63
C ALA A 60 -2.05 -4.48 -1.82
N LEU A 61 -1.23 -5.50 -1.67
CA LEU A 61 -0.40 -6.06 -2.72
C LEU A 61 -1.10 -7.30 -3.27
N ARG A 62 -0.91 -7.60 -4.55
CA ARG A 62 -1.29 -8.91 -5.08
C ARG A 62 -0.48 -9.99 -4.36
N ASN A 63 -1.19 -10.89 -3.69
CA ASN A 63 -0.60 -11.90 -2.83
C ASN A 63 -0.17 -13.14 -3.64
N ASP A 64 0.76 -12.93 -4.56
CA ASP A 64 1.43 -14.00 -5.32
C ASP A 64 2.96 -13.88 -5.18
N ALA A 65 3.65 -15.00 -5.33
CA ALA A 65 5.09 -15.07 -5.07
C ALA A 65 5.93 -14.17 -6.00
N ALA A 66 5.49 -13.93 -7.23
CA ALA A 66 6.22 -13.09 -8.17
C ALA A 66 6.11 -11.62 -7.77
N THR A 67 4.89 -11.14 -7.49
CA THR A 67 4.64 -9.77 -7.05
C THR A 67 5.32 -9.48 -5.71
N ILE A 68 5.26 -10.41 -4.74
CA ILE A 68 5.89 -10.21 -3.43
C ILE A 68 7.41 -10.07 -3.57
N LYS A 69 8.04 -10.94 -4.38
CA LYS A 69 9.47 -10.90 -4.63
C LYS A 69 9.89 -9.62 -5.35
N GLU A 70 9.11 -9.18 -6.33
CA GLU A 70 9.38 -7.91 -7.00
C GLU A 70 9.32 -6.75 -6.00
N LEU A 71 8.24 -6.65 -5.23
CA LEU A 71 8.06 -5.51 -4.32
C LEU A 71 8.96 -5.56 -3.08
N SER A 72 9.50 -6.73 -2.69
CA SER A 72 10.54 -6.76 -1.66
C SER A 72 11.77 -5.95 -2.07
N ASP A 73 12.12 -5.98 -3.36
CA ASP A 73 13.27 -5.27 -3.95
C ASP A 73 12.97 -3.80 -4.27
N CYS A 74 11.73 -3.35 -4.07
CA CYS A 74 11.35 -1.95 -4.26
C CYS A 74 12.21 -1.01 -3.37
N PRO A 75 12.85 0.03 -3.91
CA PRO A 75 13.68 0.91 -3.11
C PRO A 75 12.82 1.68 -2.10
N LYS A 76 13.27 1.70 -0.84
CA LYS A 76 12.55 2.36 0.26
C LYS A 76 13.00 3.83 0.36
N LEU A 77 12.05 4.72 0.61
CA LEU A 77 12.26 6.18 0.66
C LEU A 77 12.90 6.77 -0.61
N VAL A 78 12.67 6.12 -1.74
CA VAL A 78 12.99 6.62 -3.08
C VAL A 78 11.70 6.76 -3.87
N ALA A 79 11.60 7.80 -4.68
CA ALA A 79 10.43 8.06 -5.48
C ALA A 79 10.22 6.95 -6.52
N VAL A 80 9.08 6.28 -6.44
CA VAL A 80 8.68 5.23 -7.37
C VAL A 80 7.24 5.43 -7.81
N ASP A 81 6.91 4.85 -8.95
CA ASP A 81 5.54 4.73 -9.40
C ASP A 81 5.04 3.31 -9.09
N LEU A 82 3.94 3.21 -8.34
CA LEU A 82 3.28 1.93 -8.06
C LEU A 82 2.26 1.61 -9.15
N VAL A 83 2.33 0.41 -9.70
CA VAL A 83 1.40 -0.09 -10.71
C VAL A 83 0.24 -0.78 -10.00
N LEU A 84 -0.97 -0.35 -10.31
CA LEU A 84 -2.21 -0.79 -9.71
C LEU A 84 -3.10 -1.52 -10.71
N GLU A 85 -3.71 -2.60 -10.27
CA GLU A 85 -4.76 -3.31 -11.00
C GLU A 85 -5.95 -3.60 -10.10
N ALA A 86 -7.11 -3.86 -10.71
CA ALA A 86 -8.27 -4.33 -9.97
C ALA A 86 -7.95 -5.68 -9.31
N ASP A 87 -8.36 -5.83 -8.05
CA ASP A 87 -8.24 -7.11 -7.35
C ASP A 87 -9.23 -8.11 -7.97
N PRO A 88 -8.76 -9.27 -8.48
CA PRO A 88 -9.65 -10.27 -9.06
C PRO A 88 -10.66 -10.84 -8.03
N SER A 89 -10.34 -10.81 -6.74
CA SER A 89 -11.23 -11.24 -5.67
C SER A 89 -12.24 -10.16 -5.25
N ASN A 90 -11.91 -8.89 -5.51
CA ASN A 90 -12.81 -7.76 -5.26
C ASN A 90 -12.54 -6.60 -6.25
N PRO A 91 -13.22 -6.58 -7.41
CA PRO A 91 -12.96 -5.60 -8.47
C PRO A 91 -13.18 -4.13 -8.08
N THR A 92 -13.82 -3.87 -6.94
CA THR A 92 -14.00 -2.51 -6.40
C THR A 92 -12.73 -1.95 -5.74
N ARG A 93 -11.72 -2.80 -5.50
CA ARG A 93 -10.45 -2.43 -4.86
C ARG A 93 -9.30 -2.57 -5.85
N ASN A 94 -8.30 -1.72 -5.67
CA ASN A 94 -7.03 -1.83 -6.39
C ASN A 94 -5.99 -2.51 -5.52
N VAL A 95 -5.15 -3.33 -6.14
CA VAL A 95 -3.96 -3.95 -5.57
C VAL A 95 -2.72 -3.52 -6.33
N VAL A 96 -1.60 -3.41 -5.62
CA VAL A 96 -0.29 -3.16 -6.21
C VAL A 96 0.25 -4.45 -6.80
N VAL A 97 0.71 -4.37 -8.04
CA VAL A 97 1.18 -5.53 -8.82
C VAL A 97 2.63 -5.42 -9.28
N ALA A 98 3.17 -4.20 -9.31
CA ALA A 98 4.54 -3.92 -9.74
C ALA A 98 4.95 -2.52 -9.26
N PHE A 99 6.23 -2.20 -9.43
CA PHE A 99 6.74 -0.84 -9.30
C PHE A 99 7.67 -0.49 -10.46
N GLN A 100 7.80 0.80 -10.75
CA GLN A 100 8.76 1.30 -11.75
C GLN A 100 9.43 2.58 -11.26
N ALA A 101 10.60 2.88 -11.83
CA ALA A 101 11.28 4.14 -11.58
C ALA A 101 10.37 5.31 -11.96
N THR A 102 10.23 6.29 -11.07
CA THR A 102 9.40 7.45 -11.38
C THR A 102 10.04 8.27 -12.50
N LYS A 103 9.21 8.81 -13.38
CA LYS A 103 9.64 9.79 -14.40
C LYS A 103 9.46 11.23 -13.92
N LYS A 104 8.86 11.42 -12.73
CA LYS A 104 8.58 12.74 -12.17
C LYS A 104 9.66 13.11 -11.14
N PRO A 105 10.16 14.36 -11.14
CA PRO A 105 10.94 14.84 -10.01
C PRO A 105 10.08 14.86 -8.74
N LEU A 106 10.73 14.64 -7.59
CA LEU A 106 10.15 14.73 -6.25
C LEU A 106 9.63 16.14 -5.94
#